data_AF-N9Y1E5-F1
#
_entry.id   AF-N9Y1E5-F1
#
_cell.length_a   1.000
_cell.length_b   1.000
_cell.length_c   1.000
_cell.angle_alpha   90.00
_cell.angle_beta   90.00
_cell.angle_gamma   90.00
#
_symmetry.space_group_name_H-M   'P 1'
#
loop_
_entity.id
_entity.type
_entity.pdbx_description
1 polymer ?
#
loop_
_entity_poly.entity_id
_entity_poly.type
_entity_poly.pdbx_seq_one_letter_code
_entity_poly.pdbx_strand_id
1 'polypeptide(L)'
;MNDLLDDSKMKDIMNRIQSRRLELKLSYQDLALKTNMSKSTLQRYESGSIKNMPVDKLSVLANALDVSPLWLLGFEENSITLSLEEEQHIESFRKLNIVGRKKVTAYTNDLIDSGKYEKSEPIPINKKKEIWEEPGKEYLMPRASHDKEGEFSEEDIKHDDEIMTNEEFWK
;
A
#
# COMPACT_ATOMS: atom_id res chain seq x y z
N MET A 1 -38.61 7.43 -13.41
CA MET A 1 -37.53 6.49 -13.03
C MET A 1 -37.19 5.71 -14.29
N ASN A 2 -36.01 5.75 -14.92
CA ASN A 2 -34.72 6.36 -14.65
C ASN A 2 -34.29 7.12 -15.90
N ASP A 3 -34.15 8.44 -15.80
CA ASP A 3 -33.33 9.21 -16.73
C ASP A 3 -32.06 9.54 -15.93
N LEU A 4 -31.18 8.54 -15.80
CA LEU A 4 -30.07 8.56 -14.84
C LEU A 4 -28.73 8.28 -15.54
N LEU A 5 -28.60 8.86 -16.72
CA LEU A 5 -27.32 9.18 -17.34
C LEU A 5 -27.36 10.68 -17.60
N ASP A 6 -26.88 11.44 -16.62
CA ASP A 6 -26.68 12.88 -16.74
C ASP A 6 -25.91 13.18 -18.05
N ASP A 7 -26.36 14.17 -18.83
CA ASP A 7 -25.78 14.50 -20.15
C ASP A 7 -24.26 14.70 -20.06
N SER A 8 -23.77 15.13 -18.89
CA SER A 8 -22.35 15.22 -18.55
C SER A 8 -21.63 13.88 -18.58
N LYS A 9 -22.18 12.84 -17.94
CA LYS A 9 -21.57 11.49 -17.89
C LYS A 9 -21.49 10.84 -19.26
N MET A 10 -22.52 11.03 -20.09
CA MET A 10 -22.50 10.53 -21.47
C MET A 10 -21.36 11.17 -22.26
N LYS A 11 -21.15 12.47 -22.12
CA LYS A 11 -20.04 13.17 -22.77
C LYS A 11 -18.68 12.63 -22.31
N ASP A 12 -18.53 12.30 -21.04
CA ASP A 12 -17.30 11.70 -20.51
C ASP A 12 -17.01 10.32 -21.10
N ILE A 13 -18.04 9.49 -21.26
CA ILE A 13 -17.91 8.18 -21.92
C ILE A 13 -17.40 8.35 -23.36
N MET A 14 -17.99 9.28 -24.11
CA MET A 14 -17.58 9.55 -25.50
C MET A 14 -16.14 10.04 -25.59
N ASN A 15 -15.75 10.95 -24.70
CA ASN A 15 -14.38 11.45 -24.62
C ASN A 15 -13.38 10.32 -24.31
N ARG A 16 -13.72 9.40 -23.40
CA ARG A 16 -12.87 8.23 -23.08
C ARG A 16 -12.70 7.30 -24.28
N ILE A 17 -13.77 7.02 -25.02
CA ILE A 17 -13.73 6.22 -26.25
C ILE A 17 -12.79 6.89 -27.28
N GLN A 18 -12.97 8.19 -27.51
CA GLN A 18 -12.19 8.95 -28.48
C GLN A 18 -10.71 8.99 -28.10
N SER A 19 -10.39 9.35 -26.86
CA SER A 19 -9.02 9.41 -26.35
C SER A 19 -8.33 8.06 -26.48
N ARG A 20 -9.00 6.97 -26.06
CA ARG A 20 -8.43 5.62 -26.14
C ARG A 20 -8.18 5.17 -27.58
N ARG A 21 -9.07 5.53 -28.51
CA ARG A 21 -8.88 5.26 -29.94
C ARG A 21 -7.63 5.97 -30.48
N LEU A 22 -7.42 7.23 -30.08
CA LEU A 22 -6.26 8.03 -30.48
C LEU A 22 -4.94 7.48 -29.89
N GLU A 23 -4.95 7.07 -28.62
CA GLU A 23 -3.79 6.42 -27.97
C GLU A 23 -3.35 5.16 -28.70
N LEU A 24 -4.31 4.34 -29.13
CA LEU A 24 -4.05 3.12 -29.91
C LEU A 24 -3.74 3.39 -31.39
N LYS A 25 -3.72 4.67 -31.81
CA LYS A 25 -3.51 5.11 -33.20
C LYS A 25 -4.46 4.43 -34.20
N LEU A 26 -5.68 4.12 -33.76
CA LEU A 26 -6.69 3.47 -34.58
C LEU A 26 -7.46 4.51 -35.40
N SER A 27 -7.58 4.27 -36.71
CA SER A 27 -8.51 5.02 -37.53
C SER A 27 -9.95 4.57 -37.26
N TYR A 28 -10.93 5.38 -37.67
CA TYR A 28 -12.33 4.96 -37.61
C TYR A 28 -12.61 3.69 -38.43
N GLN A 29 -11.82 3.45 -39.49
CA GLN A 29 -11.94 2.27 -40.32
C GLN A 29 -11.44 1.02 -39.57
N ASP A 30 -10.34 1.14 -38.83
CA ASP A 30 -9.77 0.04 -38.06
C ASP A 30 -10.69 -0.35 -36.89
N LEU A 31 -11.26 0.65 -36.20
CA LEU A 31 -12.23 0.40 -35.14
C LEU A 31 -13.52 -0.22 -35.69
N ALA A 32 -13.97 0.19 -36.89
CA ALA A 32 -15.12 -0.41 -37.57
C ALA A 32 -14.91 -1.89 -37.87
N LEU A 33 -13.72 -2.25 -38.36
CA LEU A 33 -13.35 -3.64 -38.63
C LEU A 33 -13.31 -4.48 -37.34
N LYS A 34 -12.74 -3.93 -36.25
CA LYS A 34 -12.69 -4.63 -34.95
C LYS A 34 -14.06 -4.83 -34.31
N THR A 35 -14.93 -3.83 -34.38
CA THR A 35 -16.24 -3.84 -33.72
C THR A 35 -17.37 -4.43 -34.57
N ASN A 36 -17.11 -4.70 -35.85
CA ASN A 36 -18.12 -5.05 -36.85
C ASN A 36 -19.26 -4.00 -36.92
N MET A 37 -18.90 -2.72 -36.81
CA MET A 37 -19.82 -1.59 -36.87
C MET A 37 -19.45 -0.67 -38.03
N SER A 38 -20.43 0.07 -38.58
CA SER A 38 -20.12 1.03 -39.64
C SER A 38 -19.41 2.27 -39.09
N LYS A 39 -18.48 2.83 -39.88
CA LYS A 39 -17.77 4.09 -39.58
C LYS A 39 -18.71 5.21 -39.14
N SER A 40 -19.84 5.37 -39.82
CA SER A 40 -20.86 6.38 -39.50
C SER A 40 -21.47 6.17 -38.11
N THR A 41 -21.64 4.93 -37.68
CA THR A 41 -22.19 4.61 -36.35
C THR A 41 -21.19 4.96 -35.25
N LEU A 42 -19.91 4.62 -35.44
CA LEU A 42 -18.84 4.99 -34.51
C LEU A 42 -18.68 6.51 -34.37
N GLN A 43 -18.71 7.23 -35.49
CA GLN A 43 -18.66 8.69 -35.48
C GLN A 43 -19.84 9.32 -34.72
N ARG A 44 -21.05 8.78 -34.89
CA ARG A 44 -22.24 9.26 -34.18
C ARG A 44 -22.18 9.04 -32.68
N TYR A 45 -21.50 7.98 -32.24
CA TYR A 45 -21.24 7.75 -30.82
C TYR A 45 -20.21 8.72 -30.27
N GLU A 46 -19.09 8.94 -30.97
CA GLU A 46 -18.08 9.92 -30.53
C GLU A 46 -18.60 11.37 -30.56
N SER A 47 -19.48 11.72 -31.50
CA SER A 47 -20.04 13.07 -31.64
C SER A 47 -21.25 13.36 -30.74
N GLY A 48 -21.74 12.36 -30.00
CA GLY A 48 -22.93 12.51 -29.14
C GLY A 48 -24.26 12.67 -29.87
N SER A 49 -24.32 12.31 -31.16
CA SER A 49 -25.57 12.34 -31.91
C SER A 49 -26.54 11.22 -31.48
N ILE A 50 -26.03 10.15 -30.86
CA ILE A 50 -26.83 9.08 -30.26
C ILE A 50 -26.57 9.08 -28.76
N LYS A 51 -27.55 9.59 -27.99
CA LYS A 51 -27.48 9.66 -26.52
C LYS A 51 -27.67 8.33 -25.80
N ASN A 52 -28.16 7.29 -26.48
CA ASN A 52 -28.42 5.99 -25.87
C ASN A 52 -27.67 4.89 -26.63
N MET A 53 -26.51 4.48 -26.11
CA MET A 53 -25.73 3.37 -26.65
C MET A 53 -26.21 2.06 -26.00
N PRO A 54 -26.58 1.03 -26.77
CA PRO A 54 -26.90 -0.28 -26.21
C PRO A 54 -25.72 -0.87 -25.45
N VAL A 55 -25.98 -1.51 -24.31
CA VAL A 55 -24.95 -2.18 -23.49
C VAL A 55 -24.15 -3.20 -24.31
N ASP A 56 -24.81 -3.91 -25.23
CA ASP A 56 -24.17 -4.85 -26.15
C ASP A 56 -23.14 -4.20 -27.08
N LYS A 57 -23.34 -2.93 -27.46
CA LYS A 57 -22.39 -2.19 -28.30
C LYS A 57 -21.24 -1.61 -27.48
N LEU A 58 -21.53 -1.22 -26.23
CA LEU A 58 -20.51 -0.75 -25.30
C LEU A 58 -19.47 -1.84 -24.99
N SER A 59 -19.92 -3.08 -24.74
CA SER A 59 -19.02 -4.21 -24.47
C SER A 59 -18.13 -4.54 -25.67
N VAL A 60 -18.69 -4.52 -26.88
CA VAL A 60 -17.94 -4.71 -28.14
C VAL A 60 -16.89 -3.62 -28.34
N LEU A 61 -17.25 -2.36 -28.06
CA LEU A 61 -16.32 -1.22 -28.13
C LEU A 61 -15.18 -1.33 -27.11
N ALA A 62 -15.51 -1.68 -25.88
CA ALA A 62 -14.53 -1.86 -24.82
C ALA A 62 -13.49 -2.94 -25.19
N ASN A 63 -13.96 -4.08 -25.69
CA ASN A 63 -13.10 -5.16 -26.18
C ASN A 63 -12.24 -4.72 -27.36
N ALA A 64 -12.77 -3.93 -28.30
CA ALA A 64 -12.01 -3.44 -29.45
C ALA A 64 -10.92 -2.42 -29.09
N LEU A 65 -11.12 -1.69 -28.00
CA LEU A 65 -10.22 -0.67 -27.45
C LEU A 65 -9.31 -1.20 -26.33
N ASP A 66 -9.33 -2.51 -26.09
CA ASP A 66 -8.55 -3.17 -25.03
C ASP A 66 -8.75 -2.51 -23.65
N VAL A 67 -10.00 -2.17 -23.31
CA VAL A 67 -10.41 -1.58 -22.03
C VAL A 67 -11.61 -2.29 -21.44
N SER A 68 -11.85 -2.10 -20.14
CA SER A 68 -13.04 -2.60 -19.45
C SER A 68 -14.27 -1.76 -19.80
N PRO A 69 -15.47 -2.36 -19.98
CA PRO A 69 -16.71 -1.62 -20.11
C PRO A 69 -16.98 -0.68 -18.91
N LEU A 70 -16.53 -1.07 -17.70
CA LEU A 70 -16.64 -0.24 -16.50
C LEU A 70 -15.74 1.01 -16.58
N TRP A 71 -14.56 0.89 -17.18
CA TRP A 71 -13.65 2.01 -17.40
C TRP A 71 -14.27 3.06 -18.31
N LEU A 72 -14.93 2.63 -19.41
CA LEU A 72 -15.63 3.54 -20.31
C LEU A 72 -16.73 4.31 -19.58
N LEU A 73 -17.47 3.63 -18.70
CA LEU A 73 -18.55 4.19 -17.90
C LEU A 73 -18.08 5.10 -16.75
N GLY A 74 -16.78 5.13 -16.45
CA GLY A 74 -16.28 5.91 -15.33
C GLY A 74 -16.44 5.25 -13.97
N PHE A 75 -16.73 3.95 -13.91
CA PHE A 75 -16.79 3.20 -12.65
C PHE A 75 -15.42 2.71 -12.16
N GLU A 76 -14.37 2.83 -12.97
CA GLU A 76 -13.00 2.61 -12.50
C GLU A 76 -12.47 3.86 -11.78
N GLU A 77 -12.93 4.09 -10.56
CA GLU A 77 -12.25 4.96 -9.59
C GLU A 77 -11.12 4.23 -8.84
N ASN A 78 -10.85 2.96 -9.14
CA ASN A 78 -9.85 2.17 -8.40
C ASN A 78 -8.94 1.37 -9.34
N SER A 79 -8.20 2.03 -10.23
CA SER A 79 -6.87 1.51 -10.51
C SER A 79 -6.12 1.59 -9.18
N ILE A 80 -6.06 0.48 -8.43
CA ILE A 80 -5.25 0.41 -7.22
C ILE A 80 -3.81 0.64 -7.70
N THR A 81 -3.35 1.89 -7.62
CA THR A 81 -1.95 2.22 -7.86
C THR A 81 -1.22 1.67 -6.66
N LEU A 82 -0.71 0.45 -6.82
CA LEU A 82 0.06 -0.22 -5.79
C LEU A 82 1.34 0.59 -5.55
N SER A 83 1.72 0.75 -4.28
CA SER A 83 3.02 1.29 -3.96
C SER A 83 4.12 0.31 -4.38
N LEU A 84 5.36 0.79 -4.53
CA LEU A 84 6.50 -0.06 -4.87
C LEU A 84 6.66 -1.20 -3.83
N GLU A 85 6.41 -0.91 -2.56
CA GLU A 85 6.46 -1.88 -1.48
C GLU A 85 5.37 -2.95 -1.62
N GLU A 86 4.15 -2.55 -2.01
CA GLU A 86 3.04 -3.48 -2.24
C GLU A 86 3.32 -4.42 -3.42
N GLU A 87 3.90 -3.90 -4.51
CA GLU A 87 4.30 -4.72 -5.66
C GLU A 87 5.38 -5.74 -5.28
N GLN A 88 6.41 -5.32 -4.55
CA GLN A 88 7.46 -6.21 -4.04
C GLN A 88 6.91 -7.31 -3.13
N HIS A 89 5.92 -6.95 -2.29
CA HIS A 89 5.27 -7.91 -1.41
C HIS A 89 4.49 -8.96 -2.20
N ILE A 90 3.74 -8.53 -3.22
CA ILE A 90 3.01 -9.44 -4.13
C ILE A 90 3.98 -10.36 -4.87
N GLU A 91 5.10 -9.84 -5.38
CA GLU A 91 6.10 -10.63 -6.09
C GLU A 91 6.70 -11.70 -5.17
N SER A 92 7.07 -11.32 -3.95
CA SER A 92 7.59 -12.24 -2.93
C SER A 92 6.58 -13.30 -2.56
N PHE A 93 5.31 -12.92 -2.38
CA PHE A 93 4.23 -13.86 -2.06
C PHE A 93 3.98 -14.88 -3.17
N ARG A 94 4.11 -14.48 -4.45
CA ARG A 94 3.97 -15.36 -5.61
C ARG A 94 5.09 -16.40 -5.73
N LYS A 95 6.29 -16.08 -5.24
CA LYS A 95 7.44 -17.02 -5.22
C LYS A 95 7.30 -18.11 -4.14
N LEU A 96 6.44 -17.91 -3.14
CA LEU A 96 6.27 -18.85 -2.03
C LEU A 96 5.39 -20.05 -2.40
N ASN A 97 5.66 -21.19 -1.76
CA ASN A 97 4.82 -22.38 -1.84
C ASN A 97 3.55 -22.24 -0.97
N ILE A 98 2.66 -23.22 -1.04
CA ILE A 98 1.37 -23.22 -0.31
C ILE A 98 1.57 -23.08 1.21
N VAL A 99 2.58 -23.73 1.78
CA VAL A 99 2.87 -23.68 3.22
C VAL A 99 3.38 -22.30 3.62
N GLY A 100 4.28 -21.71 2.84
CA GLY A 100 4.82 -20.37 3.06
C GLY A 100 3.72 -19.30 2.99
N ARG A 101 2.86 -19.38 1.98
CA ARG A 101 1.71 -18.46 1.86
C ARG A 101 0.79 -18.52 3.08
N LYS A 102 0.48 -19.72 3.59
CA LYS A 102 -0.31 -19.88 4.82
C LYS A 102 0.33 -19.22 6.04
N LYS A 103 1.66 -19.34 6.20
CA LYS A 103 2.38 -18.69 7.31
C LYS A 103 2.34 -17.17 7.20
N VAL A 104 2.56 -16.63 6.00
CA VAL A 104 2.46 -15.18 5.77
C VAL A 104 1.08 -14.68 6.15
N THR A 105 0.01 -15.34 5.69
CA THR A 105 -1.36 -14.97 6.03
C THR A 105 -1.64 -15.05 7.55
N ALA A 106 -1.14 -16.09 8.22
CA ALA A 106 -1.30 -16.20 9.68
C ALA A 106 -0.63 -15.03 10.40
N TYR A 107 0.63 -14.74 10.05
CA TYR A 107 1.37 -13.64 10.66
C TYR A 107 0.73 -12.27 10.37
N THR A 108 0.24 -12.04 9.16
CA THR A 108 -0.47 -10.78 8.85
C THR A 108 -1.73 -10.63 9.68
N ASN A 109 -2.47 -11.72 9.94
CA ASN A 109 -3.64 -11.68 10.82
C ASN A 109 -3.24 -11.40 12.27
N ASP A 110 -2.19 -12.05 12.78
CA ASP A 110 -1.67 -11.78 14.12
C ASP A 110 -1.29 -10.31 14.31
N LEU A 111 -0.69 -9.67 13.29
CA LEU A 111 -0.37 -8.25 13.32
C LEU A 111 -1.62 -7.37 13.39
N ILE A 112 -2.67 -7.71 12.64
CA ILE A 112 -3.94 -6.97 12.64
C ILE A 112 -4.64 -7.14 13.99
N ASP A 113 -4.75 -8.38 14.48
CA ASP A 113 -5.44 -8.73 15.72
C ASP A 113 -4.76 -8.13 16.96
N SER A 114 -3.44 -7.90 16.88
CA SER A 114 -2.70 -7.27 17.97
C SER A 114 -3.11 -5.80 18.23
N GLY A 115 -3.82 -5.14 17.30
CA GLY A 115 -4.30 -3.74 17.41
C GLY A 115 -3.19 -2.68 17.49
N LYS A 116 -1.94 -3.09 17.74
CA LYS A 116 -0.76 -2.22 17.86
C LYS A 116 -0.36 -1.57 16.54
N TYR A 117 -0.66 -2.23 15.43
CA TYR A 117 -0.24 -1.84 14.08
C TYR A 117 -1.39 -1.30 13.24
N GLU A 118 -2.51 -0.92 13.87
CA GLU A 118 -3.58 -0.21 13.20
C GLU A 118 -3.10 1.15 12.69
N LYS A 119 -3.69 1.60 11.59
CA LYS A 119 -3.33 2.84 10.90
C LYS A 119 -3.88 4.05 11.68
N SER A 120 -3.40 4.28 12.90
CA SER A 120 -3.57 5.55 13.61
C SER A 120 -2.47 6.52 13.18
N GLU A 121 -2.79 7.82 13.02
CA GLU A 121 -1.77 8.85 12.90
C GLU A 121 -0.73 8.68 14.02
N PRO A 122 0.57 8.94 13.76
CA PRO A 122 1.63 8.64 14.71
C PRO A 122 1.34 9.32 16.05
N ILE A 123 0.97 8.50 17.04
CA ILE A 123 0.81 8.97 18.40
C ILE A 123 2.22 9.43 18.82
N PRO A 124 2.41 10.69 19.23
CA PRO A 124 3.69 11.12 19.74
C PRO A 124 4.09 10.14 20.83
N ILE A 125 5.30 9.60 20.74
CA ILE A 125 5.89 8.79 21.80
C ILE A 125 6.02 9.72 23.00
N ASN A 126 4.95 9.82 23.79
CA ASN A 126 5.05 10.26 25.16
C ASN A 126 5.87 9.16 25.83
N LYS A 127 7.20 9.28 25.77
CA LYS A 127 8.08 8.68 26.77
C LYS A 127 7.41 9.06 28.09
N LYS A 128 6.75 8.10 28.75
CA LYS A 128 6.25 8.32 30.09
C LYS A 128 7.49 8.71 30.88
N LYS A 129 7.53 9.94 31.38
CA LYS A 129 8.64 10.42 32.20
C LYS A 129 8.93 9.38 33.25
N GLU A 130 10.19 8.98 33.35
CA GLU A 130 10.59 8.01 34.35
C GLU A 130 10.45 8.67 35.73
N ILE A 131 10.08 7.90 36.75
CA ILE A 131 9.68 8.45 38.05
C ILE A 131 10.82 9.26 38.71
N TRP A 132 12.07 8.91 38.38
CA TRP A 132 13.29 9.58 38.84
C TRP A 132 13.64 10.88 38.10
N GLU A 133 12.94 11.22 37.02
CA GLU A 133 13.10 12.49 36.29
C GLU A 133 12.35 13.67 36.94
N GLU A 134 11.54 13.41 37.99
CA GLU A 134 10.85 14.45 38.75
C GLU A 134 11.78 15.10 39.80
N PRO A 135 11.75 16.44 39.97
CA PRO A 135 12.62 17.13 40.93
C PRO A 135 12.38 16.61 42.35
N GLY A 136 13.44 16.15 43.00
CA GLY A 136 13.38 15.55 44.34
C GLY A 136 13.12 14.04 44.38
N LYS A 137 13.03 13.35 43.23
CA LYS A 137 12.90 11.88 43.12
C LYS A 137 14.11 11.16 42.53
N GLU A 138 15.24 11.86 42.38
CA GLU A 138 16.49 11.31 41.84
C GLU A 138 16.97 10.05 42.57
N TYR A 139 16.64 9.91 43.87
CA TYR A 139 16.95 8.73 44.67
C TYR A 139 16.24 7.44 44.21
N LEU A 140 15.21 7.54 43.36
CA LEU A 140 14.52 6.42 42.74
C LEU A 140 15.19 5.94 41.46
N MET A 141 16.30 6.56 41.05
CA MET A 141 17.07 6.16 39.88
C MET A 141 17.63 4.74 40.10
N PRO A 142 17.34 3.76 39.21
CA PRO A 142 17.86 2.41 39.35
C PRO A 142 19.39 2.42 39.29
N ARG A 143 20.04 2.09 40.41
CA ARG A 143 21.49 1.82 40.46
C ARG A 143 21.72 0.33 40.29
N ALA A 144 22.61 -0.06 39.38
CA ALA A 144 22.98 -1.46 39.25
C ALA A 144 23.68 -1.90 40.55
N SER A 145 23.42 -3.13 41.03
CA SER A 145 24.01 -3.62 42.30
C SER A 145 25.55 -3.66 42.31
N HIS A 146 26.18 -3.54 41.14
CA HIS A 146 27.63 -3.51 40.96
C HIS A 146 28.19 -2.09 40.76
N ASP A 147 27.32 -1.08 40.69
CA ASP A 147 27.71 0.32 40.55
C ASP A 147 28.13 0.83 41.93
N LYS A 148 29.41 0.61 42.28
CA LYS A 148 29.95 1.05 43.56
C LYS A 148 30.36 2.52 43.47
N GLU A 149 29.69 3.42 44.20
CA GLU A 149 30.18 4.79 44.43
C GLU A 149 30.97 4.84 45.74
N GLY A 150 32.26 5.21 45.68
CA GLY A 150 33.17 5.39 46.81
C GLY A 150 34.59 5.74 46.35
N GLU A 151 35.41 6.35 47.23
CA GLU A 151 36.85 6.47 47.00
C GLU A 151 37.48 5.07 47.22
N PHE A 152 37.60 4.29 46.15
CA PHE A 152 38.34 3.03 46.19
C PHE A 152 39.82 3.35 46.34
N SER A 153 40.50 2.66 47.27
CA SER A 153 41.96 2.75 47.32
C SER A 153 42.52 2.23 45.99
N GLU A 154 43.67 2.76 45.55
CA GLU A 154 44.42 2.19 44.44
C GLU A 154 44.72 0.69 44.67
N GLU A 155 44.79 0.27 45.92
CA GLU A 155 44.96 -1.13 46.31
C GLU A 155 43.73 -1.99 46.02
N ASP A 156 42.52 -1.45 46.19
CA ASP A 156 41.27 -2.16 45.92
C ASP A 156 41.07 -2.37 44.42
N ILE A 157 41.39 -1.35 43.62
CA ILE A 157 41.36 -1.42 42.15
C ILE A 157 42.40 -2.45 41.66
N LYS A 158 43.61 -2.40 42.23
CA LYS A 158 44.68 -3.33 41.88
C LYS A 158 44.36 -4.77 42.27
N HIS A 159 43.71 -4.99 43.41
CA HIS A 159 43.26 -6.31 43.83
C HIS A 159 42.24 -6.91 42.84
N ASP A 160 41.26 -6.11 42.42
CA ASP A 160 40.26 -6.50 41.43
C ASP A 160 40.94 -6.82 40.07
N ASP A 161 41.89 -6.00 39.62
CA ASP A 161 42.65 -6.24 38.38
C ASP A 161 43.55 -7.49 38.45
N GLU A 162 44.18 -7.76 39.59
CA GLU A 162 45.00 -8.96 39.81
C GLU A 162 44.15 -10.24 39.76
N ILE A 163 42.91 -10.21 40.26
CA ILE A 163 41.96 -11.34 40.13
C ILE A 163 41.56 -11.56 38.66
N MET A 164 41.37 -10.50 37.89
CA MET A 164 40.98 -10.58 36.48
C MET A 164 42.10 -11.09 35.57
N THR A 165 43.36 -10.87 35.96
CA THR A 165 44.54 -11.22 35.15
C THR A 165 45.22 -12.51 35.57
N ASN A 166 44.85 -13.07 36.73
CA ASN A 166 45.39 -14.34 37.20
C ASN A 166 44.62 -15.54 36.62
N GLU A 167 45.19 -16.20 35.62
CA GLU A 167 44.61 -17.38 34.95
C GLU A 167 44.43 -18.60 35.86
N GLU A 168 45.02 -18.64 37.06
CA GLU A 168 44.75 -19.69 38.06
C GLU A 168 43.35 -19.59 38.69
N PHE A 169 42.77 -18.38 38.73
CA PHE A 169 41.42 -18.15 39.28
C PHE A 169 40.29 -18.48 38.29
N TRP A 170 40.60 -18.61 36.99
CA TRP A 170 39.64 -18.81 35.91
C TRP A 170 39.74 -20.20 35.24
N LYS A 171 40.43 -21.14 35.89
CA LYS A 171 40.52 -22.55 35.47
C LYS A 171 39.38 -23.40 36.00
#